data_AF-A0A941FMS5-F1
#
_entry.id   AF-A0A941FMS5-F1
#
_cell.length_a   1.000
_cell.length_b   1.000
_cell.length_c   1.000
_cell.angle_alpha   90.00
_cell.angle_beta   90.00
_cell.angle_gamma   90.00
#
_symmetry.space_group_name_H-M   'P 1'
#
loop_
_entity.id
_entity.type
_entity.pdbx_description
1 polymer ?
#
loop_
_entity_poly.entity_id
_entity_poly.type
_entity_poly.pdbx_seq_one_letter_code
_entity_poly.pdbx_strand_id
1 'polypeptide(L)'
;MLSGRIENFKEYSQFDSLKSFNTTIEMFLADHKKDFTKGELVAFKRLVRYSAKYFGVANAKIGTLLKTINEKLNGFGISRSTFERMLRKAKDFGILTVKNTVKRKWKGS
;
A
#
# COMPACT_ATOMS: atom_id res chain seq x y z
N MET A 1 9.10 17.22 -10.84
CA MET A 1 8.44 15.92 -11.02
C MET A 1 7.10 16.14 -11.69
N LEU A 2 7.04 15.89 -13.01
CA LEU A 2 5.81 15.96 -13.80
C LEU A 2 4.98 14.71 -13.53
N SER A 3 3.67 14.89 -13.49
CA SER A 3 2.67 13.82 -13.33
C SER A 3 2.65 12.93 -14.58
N GLY A 4 3.60 12.00 -14.71
CA GLY A 4 3.75 11.15 -15.89
C GLY A 4 3.78 9.67 -15.55
N ARG A 5 2.62 9.02 -15.74
CA ARG A 5 2.31 7.57 -15.89
C ARG A 5 2.95 6.57 -14.90
N ILE A 6 2.10 5.72 -14.35
CA ILE A 6 2.47 4.61 -13.45
C ILE A 6 3.52 3.66 -14.09
N GLU A 7 3.60 3.64 -15.42
CA GLU A 7 4.60 2.90 -16.20
C GLU A 7 6.05 3.23 -15.81
N ASN A 8 6.34 4.48 -15.42
CA ASN A 8 7.69 4.89 -14.96
C ASN A 8 8.08 4.35 -13.59
N PHE A 9 7.15 3.67 -12.89
CA PHE A 9 7.44 3.05 -11.60
C PHE A 9 7.68 1.55 -11.71
N LYS A 10 7.60 0.98 -12.93
CA LYS A 10 7.85 -0.45 -13.16
C LYS A 10 9.27 -0.86 -12.77
N GLU A 11 10.23 0.06 -12.89
CA GLU A 11 11.62 -0.14 -12.43
C GLU A 11 11.76 -0.27 -10.91
N TYR A 12 10.75 0.13 -10.13
CA TYR A 12 10.70 -0.12 -8.69
C TYR A 12 10.00 -1.44 -8.33
N SER A 13 9.42 -2.14 -9.31
CA SER A 13 8.91 -3.50 -9.08
C SER A 13 10.09 -4.43 -8.90
N GLN A 14 10.23 -5.00 -7.71
CA GLN A 14 11.18 -6.09 -7.45
C GLN A 14 10.60 -7.46 -7.81
N PHE A 15 9.43 -7.50 -8.47
CA PHE A 15 8.71 -8.74 -8.78
C PHE A 15 8.53 -8.90 -10.29
N ASP A 16 8.98 -10.04 -10.80
CA ASP A 16 8.84 -10.41 -12.21
C ASP A 16 7.46 -11.02 -12.54
N SER A 17 6.67 -11.35 -11.51
CA SER A 17 5.36 -12.00 -11.69
C SER A 17 4.40 -11.75 -10.53
N LEU A 18 3.10 -11.93 -10.80
CA LEU A 18 2.08 -11.95 -9.75
C LEU A 18 2.34 -13.07 -8.73
N LYS A 19 2.90 -14.20 -9.18
CA LYS A 19 3.21 -15.35 -8.33
C LYS A 19 4.29 -14.99 -7.32
N SER A 20 5.42 -14.45 -7.77
CA SER A 20 6.51 -14.03 -6.86
C SER A 20 6.04 -12.94 -5.90
N PHE A 21 5.24 -11.99 -6.36
CA PHE A 21 4.62 -10.99 -5.49
C PHE A 21 3.74 -11.63 -4.40
N ASN A 22 2.82 -12.52 -4.78
CA ASN A 22 1.93 -13.16 -3.82
C ASN A 22 2.69 -14.06 -2.84
N THR A 23 3.68 -14.83 -3.31
CA THR A 23 4.52 -15.67 -2.45
C THR A 23 5.27 -14.84 -1.41
N THR A 24 5.86 -13.71 -1.80
CA THR A 24 6.53 -12.82 -0.83
C THR A 24 5.56 -12.25 0.21
N ILE A 25 4.34 -11.88 -0.19
CA ILE A 25 3.31 -11.43 0.76
C ILE A 25 2.86 -12.57 1.69
N GLU A 26 2.74 -13.79 1.19
CA GLU A 26 2.37 -14.97 1.98
C GLU A 26 3.45 -15.30 3.01
N MET A 27 4.72 -15.33 2.61
CA MET A 27 5.85 -15.53 3.53
C MET A 27 5.86 -14.45 4.61
N PHE A 28 5.73 -13.18 4.23
CA PHE A 28 5.65 -12.08 5.19
C PHE A 28 4.48 -12.25 6.19
N LEU A 29 3.31 -12.66 5.72
CA LEU A 29 2.17 -12.90 6.58
C LEU A 29 2.33 -14.16 7.44
N ALA A 30 3.11 -15.16 7.03
CA ALA A 30 3.41 -16.30 7.88
C ALA A 30 4.16 -15.85 9.15
N ASP A 31 5.10 -14.92 9.00
CA ASP A 31 5.94 -14.45 10.10
C ASP A 31 5.26 -13.36 10.95
N HIS A 32 4.61 -12.38 10.29
CA HIS A 32 4.19 -11.13 10.94
C HIS A 32 2.68 -10.95 11.10
N LYS A 33 1.85 -11.89 10.64
CA LYS A 33 0.37 -11.74 10.75
C LYS A 33 -0.10 -11.54 12.19
N LYS A 34 0.58 -12.16 13.16
CA LYS A 34 0.29 -12.01 14.60
C LYS A 34 0.57 -10.60 15.13
N ASP A 35 1.46 -9.86 14.48
CA ASP A 35 1.86 -8.51 14.89
C ASP A 35 0.85 -7.44 14.42
N PHE A 36 -0.11 -7.82 13.57
CA PHE A 36 -1.18 -6.95 13.08
C PHE A 36 -2.51 -7.22 13.78
N THR A 37 -3.22 -6.15 14.13
CA THR A 37 -4.63 -6.24 14.52
C THR A 37 -5.50 -6.62 13.32
N LYS A 38 -6.74 -7.09 13.58
CA LYS A 38 -7.71 -7.41 12.53
C LYS A 38 -7.91 -6.26 11.53
N GLY A 39 -8.02 -5.03 12.02
CA GLY A 39 -8.18 -3.83 11.18
C GLY A 39 -6.93 -3.52 10.35
N GLU A 40 -5.73 -3.71 10.91
CA GLU A 40 -4.49 -3.52 10.16
C GLU A 40 -4.31 -4.58 9.07
N LEU A 41 -4.68 -5.84 9.33
CA LEU A 41 -4.67 -6.90 8.30
C LEU A 41 -5.62 -6.59 7.14
N VAL A 42 -6.81 -6.03 7.43
CA VAL A 42 -7.74 -5.55 6.40
C VAL A 42 -7.11 -4.44 5.56
N ALA A 43 -6.44 -3.48 6.22
CA ALA A 43 -5.73 -2.40 5.56
C ALA A 43 -4.64 -2.94 4.62
N PHE A 44 -3.80 -3.84 5.13
CA PHE A 44 -2.68 -4.43 4.42
C PHE A 44 -3.13 -5.23 3.20
N LYS A 45 -4.13 -6.12 3.35
CA LYS A 45 -4.69 -6.90 2.23
C LYS A 45 -5.25 -5.99 1.13
N ARG A 46 -5.87 -4.86 1.49
CA ARG A 46 -6.35 -3.90 0.49
C ARG A 46 -5.20 -3.24 -0.25
N LEU A 47 -4.15 -2.83 0.47
CA LEU A 47 -2.95 -2.24 -0.11
C LEU A 47 -2.27 -3.21 -1.07
N VAL A 48 -2.09 -4.47 -0.68
CA VAL A 48 -1.53 -5.54 -1.53
C VAL A 48 -2.36 -5.73 -2.79
N ARG A 49 -3.70 -5.82 -2.68
CA ARG A 49 -4.58 -5.96 -3.85
C ARG A 49 -4.48 -4.76 -4.80
N TYR A 50 -4.31 -3.56 -4.26
CA TYR A 50 -4.09 -2.37 -5.09
C TYR A 50 -2.73 -2.43 -5.81
N SER A 51 -1.69 -2.89 -5.09
CA SER A 51 -0.34 -3.06 -5.60
C SER A 51 -0.22 -4.23 -6.59
N ALA A 52 -1.16 -5.17 -6.62
CA ALA A 52 -1.16 -6.26 -7.60
C ALA A 52 -1.40 -5.79 -9.05
N LYS A 53 -1.97 -4.58 -9.25
CA LYS A 53 -2.17 -4.00 -10.59
C LYS A 53 -0.83 -3.68 -11.29
N TYR A 54 0.18 -3.33 -10.50
CA TYR A 54 1.57 -3.13 -10.92
C TYR A 54 2.42 -3.72 -9.83
N PHE A 55 2.85 -4.98 -9.98
CA PHE A 55 3.41 -5.79 -8.88
C PHE A 55 4.37 -4.97 -7.99
N GLY A 56 4.05 -4.88 -6.70
CA GLY A 56 4.86 -4.14 -5.72
C GLY A 56 4.71 -2.61 -5.72
N VAL A 57 3.91 -2.00 -6.60
CA VAL A 57 3.77 -0.54 -6.71
C VAL A 57 2.32 -0.09 -6.45
N ALA A 58 2.15 0.73 -5.41
CA ALA A 58 0.90 1.45 -5.14
C ALA A 58 1.11 2.97 -5.22
N ASN A 59 0.59 3.61 -6.26
CA ASN A 59 0.46 5.07 -6.32
C ASN A 59 -0.98 5.49 -5.96
N ALA A 60 -1.37 5.29 -4.70
CA ALA A 60 -2.67 5.69 -4.20
C ALA A 60 -2.55 6.63 -3.01
N LYS A 61 -3.42 7.65 -2.97
CA LYS A 61 -3.62 8.44 -1.76
C LYS A 61 -4.29 7.55 -0.69
N ILE A 62 -3.81 7.63 0.54
CA ILE A 62 -4.40 6.93 1.69
C ILE A 62 -5.92 7.17 1.77
N GLY A 63 -6.38 8.41 1.57
CA GLY A 63 -7.81 8.74 1.58
C GLY A 63 -8.64 8.00 0.52
N THR A 64 -8.08 7.75 -0.67
CA THR A 64 -8.74 6.98 -1.73
C THR A 64 -8.85 5.50 -1.32
N LEU A 65 -7.79 4.93 -0.74
CA LEU A 65 -7.82 3.56 -0.25
C LEU A 65 -8.83 3.40 0.89
N LEU A 66 -8.85 4.32 1.84
CA LEU A 66 -9.81 4.33 2.95
C LEU A 66 -11.25 4.40 2.47
N LYS A 67 -11.56 5.29 1.52
CA LYS A 67 -12.90 5.39 0.94
C LYS A 67 -13.35 4.04 0.35
N THR A 68 -12.50 3.39 -0.44
CA THR A 68 -12.85 2.10 -1.01
C THR A 68 -12.91 0.96 0.03
N ILE A 69 -12.16 1.04 1.12
CA ILE A 69 -12.27 0.07 2.23
C ILE A 69 -13.63 0.24 2.93
N ASN A 70 -14.02 1.48 3.24
CA ASN A 70 -15.28 1.79 3.91
C ASN A 70 -16.49 1.38 3.03
N GLU A 71 -16.44 1.67 1.73
CA GLU A 71 -17.48 1.27 0.76
C GLU A 71 -17.62 -0.26 0.68
N LYS A 72 -16.50 -1.00 0.65
CA LYS A 72 -16.53 -2.47 0.57
C LYS A 72 -16.90 -3.17 1.86
N LEU A 73 -16.84 -2.47 2.99
CA LEU A 73 -17.16 -3.00 4.32
C LEU A 73 -18.48 -2.42 4.84
N ASN A 74 -19.35 -1.91 3.97
CA ASN A 74 -20.67 -1.38 4.34
C ASN A 74 -20.62 -0.35 5.48
N GLY A 75 -19.61 0.52 5.50
CA GLY A 75 -19.43 1.52 6.56
C GLY A 75 -18.62 1.04 7.78
N PHE A 76 -18.38 -0.27 7.95
CA PHE A 76 -17.51 -0.84 8.99
C PHE A 76 -16.04 -0.89 8.57
N GLY A 77 -15.58 0.15 7.87
CA GLY A 77 -14.18 0.19 7.46
C GLY A 77 -13.24 0.64 8.57
N ILE A 78 -12.00 0.93 8.20
CA ILE A 78 -10.94 1.25 9.15
C ILE A 78 -10.69 2.75 9.20
N SER A 79 -10.28 3.24 10.36
CA SER A 79 -9.84 4.62 10.48
C SER A 79 -8.50 4.86 9.77
N ARG A 80 -8.22 6.14 9.51
CA ARG A 80 -6.91 6.57 9.00
C ARG A 80 -5.76 6.20 9.95
N SER A 81 -5.97 6.34 11.26
CA SER A 81 -4.95 5.98 12.25
C SER A 81 -4.61 4.49 12.24
N THR A 82 -5.59 3.62 11.98
CA THR A 82 -5.35 2.19 11.77
C THR A 82 -4.53 1.93 10.52
N PHE A 83 -4.82 2.64 9.42
CA PHE A 83 -4.04 2.52 8.19
C PHE A 83 -2.59 3.00 8.37
N GLU A 84 -2.38 4.12 9.06
CA GLU A 84 -1.05 4.68 9.32
C GLU A 84 -0.23 3.79 10.27
N ARG A 85 -0.85 3.19 11.30
CA ARG A 85 -0.19 2.18 12.13
C ARG A 85 0.24 0.95 11.34
N MET A 86 -0.64 0.45 10.45
CA MET A 86 -0.30 -0.64 9.55
C MET A 86 0.90 -0.29 8.67
N LEU A 87 0.92 0.91 8.05
CA LEU A 87 2.05 1.35 7.22
C LEU A 87 3.35 1.42 8.01
N ARG A 88 3.31 1.91 9.25
CA ARG A 88 4.48 1.98 10.13
C ARG A 88 5.03 0.59 10.40
N LYS A 89 4.19 -0.34 10.89
CA LYS A 89 4.59 -1.74 11.15
C LYS A 89 5.16 -2.41 9.91
N ALA A 90 4.46 -2.31 8.78
CA ALA A 90 4.90 -2.94 7.55
C ALA A 90 6.21 -2.32 6.99
N LYS A 91 6.47 -1.03 7.26
CA LYS A 91 7.76 -0.41 6.98
C LYS A 91 8.84 -0.93 7.93
N ASP A 92 8.55 -1.01 9.22
CA ASP A 92 9.49 -1.46 10.26
C ASP A 92 9.87 -2.93 10.06
N PHE A 93 8.94 -3.76 9.57
CA PHE A 93 9.19 -5.15 9.18
C PHE A 93 9.79 -5.31 7.77
N GLY A 94 10.07 -4.20 7.06
CA GLY A 94 10.79 -4.21 5.79
C GLY A 94 9.99 -4.67 4.56
N ILE A 95 8.68 -4.98 4.67
CA ILE A 95 7.89 -5.45 3.52
C ILE A 95 7.49 -4.33 2.56
N LEU A 96 7.52 -3.07 3.02
CA LEU A 96 7.18 -1.93 2.17
C LEU A 96 8.15 -0.77 2.33
N THR A 97 8.35 -0.06 1.23
CA THR A 97 9.02 1.24 1.20
C THR A 97 8.01 2.32 0.84
N VAL A 98 7.75 3.26 1.76
CA VAL A 98 6.92 4.44 1.45
C VAL A 98 7.80 5.51 0.84
N LYS A 99 7.61 5.80 -0.45
CA LYS A 99 8.19 7.00 -1.08
C LYS A 99 7.18 8.14 -1.04
N ASN A 100 7.43 9.13 -0.19
CA ASN A 100 6.62 10.34 -0.13
C ASN A 100 6.88 11.17 -1.39
N THR A 101 5.95 11.15 -2.35
CA THR A 101 6.01 12.10 -3.48
C THR A 101 5.49 13.45 -3.00
N VAL A 102 6.40 14.41 -2.84
CA VAL A 102 6.01 15.81 -2.64
C VAL A 102 5.35 16.29 -3.94
N LYS A 103 4.06 16.65 -3.90
CA LYS A 103 3.50 17.49 -4.96
C LYS A 103 4.32 18.76 -4.95
N ARG A 104 5.07 19.05 -6.02
CA ARG A 104 5.70 20.36 -6.21
C ARG A 104 4.57 21.39 -6.16
N LYS A 105 4.45 22.15 -5.06
CA LYS A 105 3.64 23.37 -5.06
C LYS A 105 4.25 24.28 -6.11
N TRP A 106 3.55 24.49 -7.22
CA TRP A 106 3.81 25.59 -8.11
C TRP A 106 3.50 26.87 -7.32
N LYS A 107 4.53 27.54 -6.79
CA LYS A 107 4.46 28.97 -6.49
C LYS A 107 4.70 29.66 -7.83
N GLY A 108 3.64 30.12 -8.46
CA GLY A 108 3.76 31.18 -9.45
C GLY A 108 4.16 32.46 -8.72
N SER A 109 5.20 33.11 -9.19
CA SER A 109 5.51 34.53 -8.99
C SER A 109 6.35 34.94 -10.18
#